data_AF-A0A3B1B8W0-F1
#
_entry.id   AF-A0A3B1B8W0-F1
#
_cell.length_a   1.000
_cell.length_b   1.000
_cell.length_c   1.000
_cell.angle_alpha   90.00
_cell.angle_beta   90.00
_cell.angle_gamma   90.00
#
_symmetry.space_group_name_H-M   'P 1'
#
loop_
_entity.id
_entity.type
_entity.pdbx_description
1 polymer ?
#
loop_
_entity_poly.entity_id
_entity_poly.type
_entity_poly.pdbx_seq_one_letter_code
_entity_poly.pdbx_strand_id
1 'polypeptide(L)'
;MIEVNFTLIIQAVNFLVMLWFLNRFIFKPVLGHIDKRESEIKGISDEAERLAAQGDASKVKYEQDLVSIHHAASEIVASARKQAQDQQTRMLDDSKNKFKEIIENSRTRINEEMGSATESLNKQLEGFGRSMAEKILGRKM
;
A
#
# COMPACT_ATOMS: atom_id res chain seq x y z
N MET A 1 96.04 -12.61 30.08
CA MET A 1 95.48 -11.23 30.08
C MET A 1 94.63 -11.11 28.84
N ILE A 2 93.41 -10.57 28.94
CA ILE A 2 92.60 -10.27 27.75
C ILE A 2 93.29 -9.09 27.10
N GLU A 3 94.15 -9.35 26.12
CA GLU A 3 94.63 -8.28 25.26
C GLU A 3 93.44 -7.82 24.43
N VAL A 4 92.98 -6.61 24.72
CA VAL A 4 91.98 -5.92 23.91
C VAL A 4 92.67 -5.57 22.58
N ASN A 5 92.71 -6.56 21.70
CA ASN A 5 93.29 -6.45 20.38
C ASN A 5 92.27 -5.84 19.41
N PHE A 6 92.74 -5.09 18.42
CA PHE A 6 91.91 -4.49 17.37
C PHE A 6 90.94 -5.49 16.71
N THR A 7 91.30 -6.78 16.69
CA THR A 7 90.48 -7.90 16.24
C THR A 7 89.17 -8.08 17.02
N LEU A 8 89.16 -7.82 18.33
CA LEU A 8 87.95 -7.86 19.17
C LEU A 8 86.97 -6.76 18.78
N ILE A 9 87.48 -5.56 18.45
CA ILE A 9 86.66 -4.44 17.96
C ILE A 9 86.05 -4.79 16.61
N ILE A 10 86.85 -5.34 15.69
CA ILE A 10 86.35 -5.80 14.37
C ILE A 10 85.29 -6.89 14.53
N GLN A 11 85.49 -7.86 15.42
CA GLN A 11 84.52 -8.93 15.68
C GLN A 11 83.22 -8.40 16.28
N ALA A 12 83.29 -7.43 17.19
CA ALA A 12 82.13 -6.76 17.75
C ALA A 12 81.35 -6.00 16.68
N VAL A 13 82.03 -5.26 15.79
CA VAL A 13 81.39 -4.58 14.65
C VAL A 13 80.74 -5.60 13.71
N ASN A 14 81.41 -6.71 13.41
CA ASN A 14 80.85 -7.76 12.54
C ASN A 14 79.58 -8.37 13.14
N PHE A 15 79.60 -8.66 14.45
CA PHE A 15 78.42 -9.14 15.17
C PHE A 15 77.26 -8.13 15.15
N LEU A 16 77.55 -6.83 15.36
CA LEU A 16 76.52 -5.79 15.30
C LEU A 16 75.93 -5.64 13.89
N VAL A 17 76.75 -5.72 12.84
CA VAL A 17 76.28 -5.70 11.44
C VAL A 17 75.41 -6.92 11.15
N MET A 18 75.81 -8.11 11.62
CA MET A 18 75.02 -9.33 11.49
C MET A 18 73.68 -9.23 12.24
N LEU A 19 73.67 -8.68 13.46
CA LEU A 19 72.46 -8.48 14.25
C LEU A 19 71.52 -7.46 13.56
N TRP A 20 72.08 -6.39 13.01
CA TRP A 20 71.32 -5.43 12.20
C TRP A 20 70.71 -6.07 10.97
N PHE A 21 71.48 -6.88 10.24
CA PHE A 21 70.99 -7.61 9.08
C PHE A 21 69.87 -8.58 9.47
N LEU A 22 70.04 -9.35 10.54
CA LEU A 22 69.05 -10.31 11.02
C LEU A 22 67.74 -9.62 11.44
N ASN A 23 67.84 -8.50 12.17
CA ASN A 23 66.69 -7.70 12.57
C ASN A 23 65.95 -7.12 11.35
N ARG A 24 66.69 -6.57 10.38
CA ARG A 24 66.11 -5.89 9.22
C ARG A 24 65.54 -6.85 8.18
N PHE A 25 66.23 -7.96 7.90
CA PHE A 25 65.90 -8.90 6.83
C PHE A 25 65.10 -10.13 7.29
N ILE A 26 65.16 -10.53 8.56
CA ILE A 26 64.45 -11.73 9.03
C ILE A 26 63.34 -11.36 10.02
N PHE A 27 63.68 -10.76 11.16
CA PHE A 27 62.68 -10.53 12.21
C PHE A 27 61.56 -9.57 11.78
N LYS A 28 61.90 -8.41 11.20
CA LYS A 28 60.89 -7.45 10.72
C LYS A 28 59.89 -8.04 9.71
N PRO A 29 60.31 -8.68 8.61
CA PRO A 29 59.33 -9.24 7.66
C PRO A 29 58.55 -10.40 8.24
N VAL A 30 59.16 -11.27 9.05
CA VAL A 30 58.44 -12.40 9.68
C VAL A 30 57.35 -11.92 10.63
N LEU A 31 57.64 -10.96 11.51
CA LEU A 31 56.63 -10.37 12.40
C LEU A 31 55.54 -9.66 11.58
N GLY A 32 55.91 -8.90 10.54
CA GLY A 32 54.93 -8.23 9.67
C GLY A 32 53.99 -9.21 8.96
N HIS A 33 54.46 -10.39 8.57
CA HIS A 33 53.59 -11.43 8.00
C HIS A 33 52.64 -12.04 9.03
N ILE A 34 53.08 -12.21 10.27
CA ILE A 34 52.24 -12.71 11.37
C ILE A 34 51.15 -11.66 11.69
N ASP A 35 51.53 -10.40 11.88
CA ASP A 35 50.60 -9.30 12.17
C ASP A 35 49.58 -9.13 11.04
N LYS A 36 50.02 -9.22 9.78
CA LYS A 36 49.13 -9.15 8.63
C LYS A 36 48.10 -10.28 8.65
N ARG A 37 48.53 -11.52 8.91
CA ARG A 37 47.62 -12.67 9.00
C ARG A 37 46.64 -12.53 10.15
N GLU A 38 47.11 -12.07 11.31
CA GLU A 38 46.24 -11.85 12.47
C GLU A 38 45.20 -10.76 12.17
N SER A 39 45.61 -9.67 11.53
CA SER A 39 44.72 -8.58 11.12
C SER A 39 43.70 -9.03 10.06
N GLU A 40 44.11 -9.85 9.08
CA GLU A 40 43.21 -10.39 8.06
C GLU A 40 42.17 -11.31 8.69
N ILE A 41 42.57 -12.21 9.59
CA ILE A 41 41.65 -13.12 10.29
C ILE A 41 40.66 -12.36 11.16
N LYS A 42 41.14 -11.37 11.93
CA LYS A 42 40.26 -10.50 12.73
C LYS A 42 39.29 -9.74 11.83
N GLY A 43 39.78 -9.13 10.75
CA GLY A 43 38.94 -8.42 9.79
C GLY A 43 37.86 -9.28 9.16
N ILE A 44 38.17 -10.54 8.82
CA ILE A 44 37.18 -11.49 8.30
C ILE A 44 36.13 -11.83 9.37
N SER A 45 36.55 -12.05 10.62
CA SER A 45 35.64 -12.35 11.73
C SER A 45 34.69 -11.18 12.01
N ASP A 46 35.24 -9.96 12.09
CA ASP A 46 34.46 -8.74 12.35
C ASP A 46 33.48 -8.47 11.21
N GLU A 47 33.90 -8.67 9.95
CA GLU A 47 33.03 -8.52 8.79
C GLU A 47 31.91 -9.58 8.78
N ALA A 48 32.22 -10.82 9.14
CA ALA A 48 31.22 -11.88 9.23
C ALA A 48 30.18 -11.58 10.32
N GLU A 49 30.60 -11.11 11.49
CA GLU A 49 29.70 -10.70 12.57
C GLU A 49 28.84 -9.50 12.15
N ARG A 50 29.44 -8.50 11.47
CA ARG A 50 28.71 -7.35 10.94
C ARG A 50 27.65 -7.76 9.93
N LEU A 51 27.99 -8.65 8.99
CA LEU A 51 27.05 -9.15 7.98
C LEU A 51 25.93 -9.98 8.60
N ALA A 52 26.24 -10.80 9.61
CA ALA A 52 25.24 -11.55 10.36
C ALA A 52 24.26 -10.60 11.08
N ALA A 53 24.76 -9.60 11.79
CA ALA A 53 23.93 -8.60 12.48
C ALA A 53 23.06 -7.79 11.50
N GLN A 54 23.60 -7.41 10.33
CA GLN A 54 22.82 -6.75 9.28
C GLN A 54 21.75 -7.66 8.68
N GLY A 55 22.04 -8.95 8.52
CA GLY A 55 21.10 -9.96 8.07
C GLY A 55 19.93 -10.12 9.04
N ASP A 56 20.22 -10.27 10.34
CA ASP A 56 19.22 -10.38 11.38
C ASP A 56 18.36 -9.11 11.49
N ALA A 57 18.97 -7.93 11.45
CA ALA A 57 18.24 -6.66 11.44
C ALA A 57 17.32 -6.53 10.21
N SER A 58 17.80 -6.95 9.04
CA SER A 58 17.01 -6.94 7.80
C SER A 58 15.84 -7.92 7.87
N LYS A 59 16.06 -9.10 8.47
CA LYS A 59 15.01 -10.10 8.68
C LYS A 59 13.93 -9.59 9.63
N VAL A 60 14.32 -9.01 10.77
CA VAL A 60 13.37 -8.42 11.73
C VAL A 60 12.55 -7.31 11.07
N LYS A 61 13.19 -6.42 10.31
CA LYS A 61 12.50 -5.37 9.57
C LYS A 61 11.51 -5.94 8.55
N TYR A 62 11.92 -6.95 7.79
CA TYR A 62 11.06 -7.61 6.82
C TYR A 62 9.83 -8.26 7.47
N GLU A 63 10.02 -8.94 8.61
CA GLU A 63 8.91 -9.53 9.38
C GLU A 63 7.94 -8.46 9.90
N GLN A 64 8.45 -7.32 10.39
CA GLN A 64 7.64 -6.18 10.81
C GLN A 64 6.86 -5.56 9.65
N ASP A 65 7.51 -5.38 8.50
CA ASP A 65 6.88 -4.84 7.29
C ASP A 65 5.75 -5.77 6.81
N LEU A 66 5.94 -7.09 6.86
CA LEU A 66 4.89 -8.06 6.53
C LEU A 66 3.66 -7.95 7.44
N VAL A 67 3.87 -7.82 8.75
CA VAL A 67 2.77 -7.63 9.71
C VAL A 67 2.02 -6.32 9.42
N SER A 68 2.76 -5.24 9.14
CA SER A 68 2.18 -3.94 8.79
C SER A 68 1.36 -4.01 7.50
N ILE A 69 1.88 -4.67 6.46
CA ILE A 69 1.18 -4.86 5.18
C ILE A 69 -0.10 -5.66 5.39
N HIS A 70 -0.06 -6.74 6.18
CA HIS A 70 -1.27 -7.52 6.48
C HIS A 70 -2.33 -6.70 7.20
N HIS A 71 -1.92 -5.88 8.17
CA HIS A 71 -2.83 -4.98 8.88
C HIS A 71 -3.46 -3.95 7.93
N ALA A 72 -2.64 -3.26 7.14
CA ALA A 72 -3.10 -2.27 6.16
C ALA A 72 -4.04 -2.90 5.11
N ALA A 73 -3.74 -4.09 4.62
CA ALA A 73 -4.61 -4.82 3.70
C ALA A 73 -5.97 -5.14 4.34
N SER A 74 -5.98 -5.60 5.59
CA SER A 74 -7.21 -5.86 6.33
C SER A 74 -8.06 -4.60 6.50
N GLU A 75 -7.43 -3.47 6.86
CA GLU A 75 -8.10 -2.18 6.98
C GLU A 75 -8.68 -1.68 5.65
N ILE A 76 -7.93 -1.81 4.55
CA ILE A 76 -8.40 -1.45 3.21
C ILE A 76 -9.63 -2.27 2.84
N VAL A 77 -9.58 -3.59 3.06
CA VAL A 77 -10.73 -4.49 2.77
C VAL A 77 -11.93 -4.16 3.65
N ALA A 78 -11.72 -3.89 4.94
CA ALA A 78 -12.78 -3.51 5.86
C ALA A 78 -13.43 -2.17 5.46
N SER A 79 -12.62 -1.17 5.11
CA SER A 79 -13.07 0.14 4.63
C SER A 79 -13.84 0.01 3.32
N ALA A 80 -13.33 -0.75 2.35
CA ALA A 80 -14.00 -0.99 1.08
C ALA A 80 -15.36 -1.68 1.27
N ARG A 81 -15.44 -2.69 2.16
CA ARG A 81 -16.70 -3.36 2.49
C ARG A 81 -17.70 -2.39 3.13
N LYS A 82 -17.26 -1.56 4.05
CA LYS A 82 -18.11 -0.54 4.69
C LYS A 82 -18.63 0.47 3.67
N GLN A 83 -17.75 0.99 2.82
CA GLN A 83 -18.15 1.93 1.74
C GLN A 83 -19.15 1.29 0.77
N ALA A 84 -18.95 0.03 0.40
CA ALA A 84 -19.87 -0.71 -0.46
C ALA A 84 -21.25 -0.88 0.22
N GLN A 85 -21.29 -1.23 1.51
CA GLN A 85 -22.54 -1.33 2.28
C GLN A 85 -23.27 0.01 2.42
N ASP A 86 -22.53 1.08 2.69
CA ASP A 86 -23.08 2.44 2.79
C ASP A 86 -23.65 2.88 1.44
N GLN A 87 -22.94 2.59 0.34
CA GLN A 87 -23.40 2.91 -1.01
C GLN A 87 -24.62 2.07 -1.42
N GLN A 88 -24.64 0.78 -1.09
CA GLN A 88 -25.79 -0.08 -1.34
C GLN A 88 -27.03 0.43 -0.60
N THR A 89 -26.88 0.81 0.68
CA THR A 89 -27.98 1.38 1.47
C THR A 89 -28.50 2.67 0.84
N ARG A 90 -27.60 3.59 0.46
CA ARG A 90 -27.97 4.85 -0.23
C ARG A 90 -28.70 4.59 -1.54
N MET A 91 -28.21 3.65 -2.36
CA MET A 91 -28.85 3.30 -3.64
C MET A 91 -30.25 2.70 -3.44
N LEU A 92 -30.43 1.86 -2.41
CA LEU A 92 -31.73 1.29 -2.07
C LEU A 92 -32.71 2.38 -1.61
N ASP A 93 -32.27 3.31 -0.77
CA ASP A 93 -33.12 4.39 -0.28
C ASP A 93 -33.48 5.39 -1.38
N ASP A 94 -32.52 5.76 -2.24
CA ASP A 94 -32.78 6.57 -3.43
C ASP A 94 -33.77 5.89 -4.38
N SER A 95 -33.59 4.59 -4.62
CA SER A 95 -34.53 3.81 -5.44
C SER A 95 -35.93 3.80 -4.83
N LYS A 96 -36.07 3.58 -3.52
CA LYS A 96 -37.36 3.63 -2.82
C LYS A 96 -38.02 5.01 -2.95
N ASN A 97 -37.26 6.08 -2.83
CA ASN A 97 -37.77 7.45 -2.97
C ASN A 97 -38.25 7.71 -4.40
N LYS A 98 -37.47 7.31 -5.42
CA LYS A 98 -37.88 7.39 -6.83
C LYS A 98 -39.14 6.58 -7.09
N PHE A 99 -39.27 5.38 -6.55
CA PHE A 99 -40.49 4.58 -6.69
C PHE A 99 -41.70 5.27 -6.05
N LYS A 100 -41.56 5.87 -4.86
CA LYS A 100 -42.64 6.64 -4.23
C LYS A 100 -43.07 7.83 -5.11
N GLU A 101 -42.11 8.58 -5.64
CA GLU A 101 -42.36 9.71 -6.53
C GLU A 101 -43.08 9.28 -7.81
N ILE A 102 -42.65 8.17 -8.43
CA ILE A 102 -43.31 7.60 -9.62
C ILE A 102 -44.77 7.23 -9.31
N ILE A 103 -45.03 6.59 -8.17
CA ILE A 103 -46.39 6.20 -7.77
C ILE A 103 -47.27 7.43 -7.50
N GLU A 104 -46.74 8.45 -6.83
CA GLU A 104 -47.46 9.70 -6.55
C GLU A 104 -47.78 10.48 -7.83
N ASN A 105 -46.82 10.61 -8.74
CA ASN A 105 -47.02 11.20 -10.05
C ASN A 105 -48.02 10.41 -10.90
N SER A 106 -47.97 9.08 -10.85
CA SER A 106 -48.91 8.23 -11.58
C SER A 106 -50.34 8.36 -11.04
N ARG A 107 -50.51 8.43 -9.71
CA ARG A 107 -51.82 8.70 -9.09
C ARG A 107 -52.37 10.05 -9.49
N THR A 108 -51.53 11.08 -9.52
CA THR A 108 -51.92 12.43 -9.93
C THR A 108 -52.40 12.43 -11.38
N ARG A 109 -51.65 11.81 -12.30
CA ARG A 109 -52.05 11.66 -13.70
C ARG A 109 -53.36 10.90 -13.88
N ILE A 110 -53.55 9.79 -13.17
CA ILE A 110 -54.81 9.02 -13.23
C ILE A 110 -56.00 9.89 -12.80
N ASN A 111 -55.85 10.70 -11.74
CA ASN A 111 -56.90 11.60 -11.29
C ASN A 111 -57.21 12.70 -12.32
N GLU A 112 -56.18 13.28 -12.95
CA GLU A 112 -56.33 14.27 -14.03
C GLU A 112 -57.02 13.68 -15.27
N GLU A 113 -56.64 12.47 -15.67
CA GLU A 113 -57.26 11.73 -16.78
C GLU A 113 -58.73 11.40 -16.49
N MET A 114 -59.06 10.95 -15.27
CA MET A 114 -60.43 10.69 -14.82
C MET A 114 -61.30 11.96 -14.86
N GLY A 115 -60.76 13.09 -14.39
CA GLY A 115 -61.42 14.40 -14.48
C GLY A 115 -61.71 14.80 -15.93
N SER A 116 -60.69 14.69 -16.79
CA SER A 116 -60.80 15.01 -18.22
C SER A 116 -61.80 14.10 -18.95
N ALA A 117 -61.80 12.80 -18.62
CA ALA A 117 -62.74 11.83 -19.17
C ALA A 117 -64.19 12.14 -18.75
N THR A 118 -64.41 12.55 -17.50
CA THR A 118 -65.74 12.93 -16.99
C THR A 118 -66.25 14.19 -17.68
N GLU A 119 -65.38 15.19 -17.90
CA GLU A 119 -65.75 16.40 -18.64
C GLU A 119 -66.10 16.09 -20.11
N SER A 120 -65.32 15.21 -20.76
CA SER A 120 -65.60 14.75 -22.13
C SER A 120 -66.93 14.00 -22.23
N LEU A 121 -67.23 13.13 -21.26
CA LEU A 121 -68.51 12.41 -21.19
C LEU A 121 -69.69 13.37 -20.99
N ASN A 122 -69.56 14.40 -20.14
CA ASN A 122 -70.60 15.41 -19.97
C ASN A 122 -70.87 16.18 -21.27
N LYS A 123 -69.82 16.59 -22.00
CA LYS A 123 -69.97 17.23 -23.32
C LYS A 123 -70.66 16.32 -24.34
N GLN A 124 -70.33 15.03 -24.33
CA GLN A 124 -70.99 14.05 -25.19
C GLN A 124 -72.46 13.84 -24.82
N LEU A 125 -72.78 13.79 -23.52
CA LEU A 125 -74.16 13.70 -23.01
C LEU A 125 -75.00 14.92 -23.38
N GLU A 126 -74.45 16.14 -23.30
CA GLU A 126 -75.12 17.36 -23.76
C GLU A 126 -75.42 17.30 -25.27
N GLY A 127 -74.44 16.86 -26.07
CA GLY A 127 -74.63 16.63 -27.51
C GLY A 127 -75.70 15.58 -27.81
N PHE A 128 -75.70 14.46 -27.06
CA PHE A 128 -76.67 13.38 -27.22
C PHE A 128 -78.08 13.81 -26.79
N GLY A 129 -78.18 14.54 -25.68
CA GLY A 129 -79.43 15.09 -25.16
C GLY A 129 -80.06 16.09 -26.13
N ARG A 130 -79.25 16.96 -26.75
CA ARG A 130 -79.69 17.88 -27.81
C ARG A 130 -80.20 17.12 -29.04
N SER A 131 -79.46 16.10 -29.48
CA SER A 131 -79.86 15.28 -30.63
C SER A 131 -81.13 14.46 -30.38
N MET A 132 -81.33 13.98 -29.14
CA MET A 132 -82.59 13.36 -28.72
C MET A 132 -83.75 14.35 -28.66
N ALA A 133 -83.53 15.56 -28.11
CA ALA A 133 -84.53 16.61 -28.07
C ALA A 133 -84.96 17.05 -29.49
N GLU A 134 -84.01 17.19 -30.43
CA GLU A 134 -84.29 17.45 -31.84
C GLU A 134 -85.14 16.34 -32.49
N LYS A 135 -84.88 15.07 -32.13
CA LYS A 135 -85.58 13.91 -32.70
C LYS A 135 -86.99 13.71 -32.14
N ILE A 136 -87.22 14.08 -30.88
CA ILE A 136 -88.56 14.02 -30.23
C ILE A 136 -89.39 15.26 -30.58
N LEU A 137 -88.80 16.45 -30.66
CA LEU A 137 -89.52 17.70 -30.96
C LEU A 137 -89.78 17.92 -32.46
N GLY A 138 -89.26 17.04 -33.33
CA GLY A 138 -89.61 17.00 -34.75
C GLY A 138 -89.29 18.30 -35.50
N ARG A 139 -88.35 19.11 -35.01
CA ARG A 139 -87.97 20.39 -35.62
C ARG A 139 -86.47 20.57 -35.52
N LYS A 140 -85.82 20.62 -36.68
CA LYS A 140 -84.42 21.04 -36.80
C LYS A 140 -84.31 22.47 -36.27
N MET A 141 -83.46 22.69 -35.28
CA MET A 141 -82.88 23.99 -34.94
C MET A 141 -81.38 23.83 -34.95
#